data_AF-A0AAX2TM21-F1
#
_entry.id   AF-A0AAX2TM21-F1
#
_cell.length_a   1.000
_cell.length_b   1.000
_cell.length_c   1.000
_cell.angle_alpha   90.00
_cell.angle_beta   90.00
_cell.angle_gamma   90.00
#
_symmetry.space_group_name_H-M   'P 1'
#
loop_
_entity.id
_entity.type
_entity.pdbx_description
1 polymer ?
#
loop_
_entity_poly.entity_id
_entity_poly.type
_entity_poly.pdbx_seq_one_letter_code
_entity_poly.pdbx_strand_id
1 'polypeptide(L)'
;ASRRNPFERRFRAYSHGLAPINAPANALIMSSATPGKVLDDPQQANSVLVSELLNQLGKSPSAETVFNKTRNAIARSSDGEQVPTVSSSLVEDIRLSADVANAGS
;
A
#
# COMPACT_ATOMS: atom_id res chain seq x y z
N ALA A 1 -3.33 7.49 -2.97
CA ALA A 1 -4.25 7.06 -1.90
C ALA A 1 -5.52 7.91 -1.96
N SER A 2 -6.70 7.30 -1.89
CA SER A 2 -7.99 8.03 -1.94
C SER A 2 -8.57 8.10 -0.53
N ARG A 3 -8.31 9.19 0.20
CA ARG A 3 -9.04 9.49 1.44
C ARG A 3 -10.20 10.43 1.12
N ARG A 4 -11.32 10.28 1.83
CA ARG A 4 -12.49 11.16 1.69
C ARG A 4 -12.09 12.59 2.09
N ASN A 5 -12.35 13.57 1.22
CA ASN A 5 -12.17 14.98 1.56
C ASN A 5 -13.39 15.44 2.40
N PRO A 6 -13.19 15.88 3.66
CA PRO A 6 -14.30 16.32 4.53
C PRO A 6 -15.00 17.61 4.05
N PHE A 7 -14.49 18.27 3.01
CA PHE A 7 -15.05 19.50 2.44
C PHE A 7 -15.62 19.35 1.03
N GLU A 8 -15.81 18.13 0.51
CA GLU A 8 -16.41 17.92 -0.81
C GLU A 8 -17.91 18.31 -0.82
N ARG A 9 -18.16 19.59 -1.12
CA ARG A 9 -19.49 20.11 -1.43
C ARG A 9 -19.99 19.45 -2.71
N ARG A 10 -21.23 18.96 -2.63
CA ARG A 10 -22.05 18.41 -3.73
C ARG A 10 -21.86 19.25 -5.00
N PHE A 11 -21.79 18.57 -6.15
CA PHE A 11 -21.63 19.08 -7.53
C PHE A 11 -20.20 19.01 -8.12
N ARG A 12 -19.73 17.79 -8.42
CA ARG A 12 -19.28 17.32 -9.75
C ARG A 12 -18.87 15.83 -9.70
N ALA A 13 -18.94 15.19 -10.85
CA ALA A 13 -18.95 13.75 -11.11
C ALA A 13 -17.66 12.98 -10.76
N TYR A 14 -17.84 11.74 -10.30
CA TYR A 14 -16.96 10.56 -10.34
C TYR A 14 -15.45 10.79 -10.20
N SER A 15 -14.91 10.45 -9.02
CA SER A 15 -13.51 10.10 -8.86
C SER A 15 -13.22 8.80 -9.63
N HIS A 16 -12.87 8.93 -10.91
CA HIS A 16 -12.18 7.87 -11.63
C HIS A 16 -10.89 7.61 -10.85
N GLY A 17 -10.66 6.35 -10.45
CA GLY A 17 -9.52 5.97 -9.63
C GLY A 17 -8.18 6.47 -10.19
N LEU A 18 -7.12 6.34 -9.39
CA LEU A 18 -5.78 6.77 -9.79
C LEU A 18 -5.43 6.25 -11.20
N ALA A 19 -4.86 7.12 -12.03
CA ALA A 19 -4.30 6.71 -13.31
C ALA A 19 -3.34 5.53 -13.10
N PRO A 20 -3.25 4.56 -14.04
CA PRO A 20 -2.31 3.45 -13.93
C PRO A 20 -0.91 3.98 -13.61
N ILE A 21 -0.33 3.53 -12.49
CA ILE A 21 1.02 3.92 -12.11
C ILE A 21 1.97 2.97 -12.82
N ASN A 22 2.62 3.44 -13.88
CA ASN A 22 3.75 2.73 -14.46
C ASN A 22 4.96 2.94 -13.54
N ALA A 23 5.54 1.86 -13.02
CA ALA A 23 6.75 1.95 -12.22
C ALA A 23 7.89 2.48 -13.10
N PRO A 24 8.50 3.65 -12.79
CA PRO A 24 9.69 4.12 -13.50
C PRO A 24 10.84 3.13 -13.28
N ALA A 25 11.93 3.19 -14.06
CA ALA A 25 13.02 2.23 -13.93
C ALA A 25 13.54 2.12 -12.48
N ASN A 26 13.79 0.89 -12.03
CA ASN A 26 14.28 0.58 -10.69
C ASN A 26 13.35 1.06 -9.55
N ALA A 27 12.05 0.79 -9.68
CA ALA A 27 11.04 1.16 -8.69
C ALA A 27 10.16 -0.02 -8.27
N LEU A 28 9.71 0.03 -7.02
CA LEU A 28 8.70 -0.85 -6.46
C LEU A 28 7.58 0.00 -5.88
N ILE A 29 6.36 -0.19 -6.39
CA ILE A 29 5.20 0.63 -6.05
C ILE A 29 4.08 -0.29 -5.56
N MET A 30 3.50 0.05 -4.41
CA MET A 30 2.26 -0.54 -3.92
C MET A 30 1.20 0.55 -3.78
N SER A 31 -0.04 0.22 -4.14
CA SER A 31 -1.20 1.07 -3.93
C SER A 31 -2.37 0.25 -3.41
N SER A 32 -3.17 0.83 -2.50
CA SER A 32 -4.38 0.23 -1.93
C SER A 32 -5.58 0.22 -2.90
N ALA A 33 -5.33 0.34 -4.20
CA ALA A 33 -6.30 0.74 -5.22
C ALA A 33 -7.57 -0.13 -5.20
N THR A 34 -8.65 0.41 -4.61
CA THR A 34 -10.02 -0.03 -4.93
C THR A 34 -10.73 1.18 -5.55
N PRO A 35 -10.71 1.31 -6.90
CA PRO A 35 -11.39 2.41 -7.57
C PRO A 35 -12.88 2.48 -7.17
N GLY A 36 -13.36 3.66 -6.79
CA GLY A 36 -14.77 3.87 -6.43
C GLY A 36 -15.20 3.35 -5.05
N LYS A 37 -14.33 2.71 -4.27
CA LYS A 37 -14.65 2.24 -2.91
C LYS A 37 -13.96 3.13 -1.87
N VAL A 38 -14.75 3.97 -1.21
CA VAL A 38 -14.32 4.67 0.00
C VAL A 38 -14.49 3.69 1.14
N LEU A 39 -13.38 3.23 1.71
CA LEU A 39 -13.44 2.40 2.92
C LEU A 39 -13.73 3.33 4.09
N ASP A 40 -14.73 2.99 4.90
CA ASP A 40 -14.92 3.62 6.19
C ASP A 40 -13.71 3.27 7.06
N ASP A 41 -12.90 4.28 7.40
CA ASP A 41 -11.73 4.13 8.27
C ASP A 41 -12.27 3.79 9.68
N PRO A 42 -12.19 2.54 10.15
CA PRO A 42 -12.90 2.14 11.34
C PRO A 42 -12.02 2.46 12.55
N GLN A 43 -12.01 3.70 13.04
CA GLN A 43 -11.45 4.07 14.36
C GLN A 43 -9.99 3.64 14.64
N GLN A 44 -9.23 3.21 13.64
CA GLN A 44 -7.87 2.67 13.78
C GLN A 44 -6.84 3.75 13.47
N ALA A 45 -5.70 3.68 14.17
CA ALA A 45 -4.61 4.64 13.99
C ALA A 45 -3.95 4.56 12.60
N ASN A 46 -4.00 3.39 11.95
CA ASN A 46 -3.35 3.10 10.69
C ASN A 46 -4.34 2.55 9.66
N SER A 47 -4.12 2.87 8.38
CA SER A 47 -4.84 2.21 7.28
C SER A 47 -4.48 0.72 7.19
N VAL A 48 -5.38 -0.11 6.66
CA VAL A 48 -5.13 -1.55 6.43
C VAL A 48 -3.82 -1.80 5.67
N LEU A 49 -3.51 -0.98 4.66
CA LEU A 49 -2.23 -1.07 3.94
C LEU A 49 -1.03 -0.92 4.87
N VAL A 50 -1.05 0.11 5.73
CA VAL A 50 0.06 0.39 6.66
C VAL A 50 0.14 -0.69 7.72
N SER A 51 -0.99 -1.10 8.29
CA SER A 51 -1.05 -2.17 9.29
C SER A 51 -0.46 -3.47 8.74
N GLU A 52 -0.85 -3.89 7.54
CA GLU A 52 -0.32 -5.11 6.93
C GLU A 52 1.12 -4.97 6.42
N LEU A 53 1.55 -3.77 6.02
CA LEU A 53 2.96 -3.54 5.69
C LEU A 53 3.85 -3.73 6.92
N LEU A 54 3.49 -3.08 8.03
CA LEU A 54 4.20 -3.23 9.30
C LEU A 54 4.25 -4.68 9.76
N ASN A 55 3.17 -5.43 9.58
CA ASN A 55 3.13 -6.86 9.89
C ASN A 55 4.09 -7.71 9.05
N GLN A 56 4.48 -7.27 7.85
CA GLN A 56 5.35 -8.06 6.94
C GLN A 56 6.81 -7.59 6.94
N LEU A 57 7.08 -6.35 7.36
CA LEU A 57 8.45 -5.87 7.55
C LEU A 57 9.22 -6.79 8.52
N GLY A 58 10.48 -7.08 8.20
CA GLY A 58 11.34 -7.97 8.98
C GLY A 58 11.06 -9.47 8.80
N LYS A 59 9.96 -9.89 8.14
CA LYS A 59 9.67 -11.32 7.85
C LYS A 59 10.41 -11.85 6.61
N SER A 60 11.01 -10.96 5.82
CA SER A 60 11.88 -11.28 4.71
C SER A 60 12.85 -10.12 4.49
N PRO A 61 14.10 -10.40 4.10
CA PRO A 61 14.98 -9.34 3.63
C PRO A 61 14.51 -8.80 2.27
N SER A 62 13.80 -9.55 1.43
CA SER A 62 13.40 -9.11 0.08
C SER A 62 12.23 -8.11 0.11
N ALA A 63 12.43 -6.93 -0.46
CA ALA A 63 11.39 -5.89 -0.58
C ALA A 63 10.20 -6.39 -1.39
N GLU A 64 10.45 -7.06 -2.53
CA GLU A 64 9.39 -7.62 -3.36
C GLU A 64 8.59 -8.68 -2.62
N THR A 65 9.27 -9.52 -1.84
CA THR A 65 8.60 -10.54 -1.01
C THR A 65 7.72 -9.88 0.06
N VAL A 66 8.22 -8.85 0.75
CA VAL A 66 7.44 -8.09 1.73
C VAL A 66 6.19 -7.51 1.07
N PHE A 67 6.33 -6.82 -0.06
CA PHE A 67 5.21 -6.18 -0.76
C PHE A 67 4.19 -7.20 -1.26
N ASN A 68 4.62 -8.32 -1.83
CA ASN A 68 3.71 -9.38 -2.27
C ASN A 68 2.96 -10.03 -1.10
N LYS A 69 3.62 -10.25 0.05
CA LYS A 69 2.95 -10.76 1.26
C LYS A 69 1.96 -9.75 1.83
N THR A 70 2.31 -8.46 1.84
CA THR A 70 1.41 -7.38 2.29
C THR A 70 0.16 -7.32 1.41
N ARG A 71 0.33 -7.42 0.08
CA ARG A 71 -0.80 -7.47 -0.88
C ARG A 71 -1.77 -8.62 -0.55
N ASN A 72 -1.23 -9.81 -0.31
CA ASN A 72 -2.03 -10.99 0.02
C ASN A 72 -2.72 -10.86 1.38
N ALA A 73 -2.05 -10.27 2.37
CA ALA A 73 -2.60 -10.04 3.70
C ALA A 73 -3.78 -9.07 3.66
N ILE A 74 -3.66 -7.95 2.93
CA ILE A 74 -4.75 -6.99 2.71
C ILE A 74 -5.94 -7.65 2.01
N ALA A 75 -5.69 -8.42 0.94
CA ALA A 75 -6.77 -9.11 0.22
C ALA A 75 -7.51 -10.10 1.13
N ARG A 76 -6.79 -10.77 2.06
CA ARG A 76 -7.38 -11.69 3.03
C ARG A 76 -8.12 -10.97 4.17
N SER A 77 -7.54 -9.92 4.74
CA SER A 77 -8.14 -9.20 5.88
C SER A 77 -9.35 -8.35 5.48
N SER A 78 -9.47 -8.05 4.18
CA SER A 78 -10.62 -7.37 3.61
C SER A 78 -11.63 -8.32 2.95
N ASP A 79 -11.48 -9.65 3.05
CA ASP A 79 -12.35 -10.62 2.34
C ASP A 79 -12.48 -10.32 0.82
N GLY A 80 -11.39 -9.84 0.20
CA GLY A 80 -11.34 -9.45 -1.21
C GLY A 80 -11.97 -8.09 -1.52
N GLU A 81 -12.47 -7.37 -0.52
CA GLU A 81 -13.03 -6.03 -0.68
C GLU A 81 -12.00 -4.98 -1.10
N GLN A 82 -10.74 -5.18 -0.74
CA GLN A 82 -9.63 -4.36 -1.19
C GLN A 82 -8.78 -5.13 -2.19
N VAL A 83 -8.48 -4.49 -3.33
CA VAL A 83 -7.66 -5.09 -4.40
C VAL A 83 -6.33 -4.33 -4.54
N PRO A 84 -5.40 -4.47 -3.58
CA PRO A 84 -4.11 -3.79 -3.66
C PRO A 84 -3.33 -4.23 -4.91
N THR A 85 -2.65 -3.26 -5.52
CA THR A 85 -1.75 -3.46 -6.65
C THR A 85 -0.31 -3.36 -6.20
N VAL A 86 0.54 -4.21 -6.78
CA VAL A 86 2.01 -4.12 -6.67
C VAL A 86 2.57 -4.06 -8.08
N SER A 87 3.46 -3.12 -8.33
CA SER A 87 4.15 -2.94 -9.61
C SER A 87 5.65 -2.83 -9.34
N SER A 88 6.45 -3.65 -10.01
CA SER A 88 7.91 -3.67 -9.87
C SER A 88 8.57 -3.51 -11.23
N SER A 89 9.62 -2.70 -11.26
CA SER A 89 10.58 -2.51 -12.35
C SER A 89 12.01 -2.60 -11.79
N LEU A 90 12.16 -3.22 -10.61
CA LEU A 90 13.45 -3.43 -9.97
C LEU A 90 14.36 -4.27 -10.87
N VAL A 91 15.59 -3.81 -11.02
CA VAL A 91 16.63 -4.56 -11.77
C VAL A 91 17.26 -5.62 -10.86
N GLU A 92 17.31 -5.34 -9.56
CA GLU A 92 17.80 -6.23 -8.51
C GLU A 92 16.86 -6.17 -7.30
N ASP A 93 16.78 -7.26 -6.55
CA ASP A 93 15.98 -7.30 -5.33
C ASP A 93 16.60 -6.38 -4.25
N ILE A 94 15.77 -5.49 -3.70
CA ILE A 94 16.19 -4.57 -2.63
C ILE A 94 16.02 -5.27 -1.29
N ARG A 95 17.01 -5.11 -0.41
CA ARG A 95 16.92 -5.64 0.96
C ARG A 95 16.31 -4.64 1.94
N LEU A 96 15.18 -4.98 2.55
CA LEU A 96 14.58 -4.29 3.69
C LEU A 96 15.12 -4.88 5.00
N SER A 97 16.34 -4.51 5.35
CA SER A 97 16.91 -4.82 6.66
C SER A 97 16.49 -3.73 7.64
N ALA A 98 15.92 -4.10 8.79
CA ALA A 98 15.80 -3.18 9.90
C ALA A 98 17.17 -3.05 10.56
N ASP A 99 18.04 -2.20 10.03
CA ASP A 99 19.28 -1.84 10.71
C ASP A 99 18.95 -0.83 11.82
N VAL A 100 18.52 -1.36 12.97
CA VAL A 100 18.27 -0.58 14.20
C VAL A 100 19.59 -0.29 14.94
N ALA A 101 20.75 -0.57 14.34
CA ALA A 101 22.04 -0.51 15.02
C ALA A 101 22.78 0.84 14.92
N ASN A 102 22.21 1.90 14.32
CA ASN A 102 22.95 3.16 14.16
C ASN A 102 22.13 4.45 14.35
N ALA A 103 21.17 4.44 15.28
CA ALA A 103 20.47 5.66 15.74
C ALA A 103 20.81 6.00 17.19
N GLY A 104 22.09 5.88 17.56
CA GLY A 104 22.58 6.13 18.91
C GLY A 104 24.09 6.35 18.96
N SER A 105 24.52 7.52 18.50
CA SER A 105 25.78 8.17 18.91
C SER A 105 25.61 9.67 18.79
#